data_AF-A0A914IU10-F1
#
_entry.id   AF-A0A914IU10-F1
#
_cell.length_a   1.000
_cell.length_b   1.000
_cell.length_c   1.000
_cell.angle_alpha   90.00
_cell.angle_beta   90.00
_cell.angle_gamma   90.00
#
_symmetry.space_group_name_H-M   'P 1'
#
loop_
_entity.id
_entity.type
_entity.pdbx_description
1 polymer ?
#
loop_
_entity_poly.entity_id
_entity_poly.type
_entity_poly.pdbx_seq_one_letter_code
_entity_poly.pdbx_strand_id
1 'polypeptide(L)'
;MADAQSFCLMFTGGNLASIHSAAENAFVTQLAAAIATGTATDSTGQTWTGLTLLTVDPTGTTWEWCDGSVVNFPTGQPYPLFNGPAPWGPLVPTGNFGCSILITNTNGATFSSSAWNEADCNVAQANFVCKAPTII
;
A
#
# COMPACT_ATOMS: atom_id res chain seq x y z
N MET A 1 4.49 4.95 8.94
CA MET A 1 4.72 3.57 8.45
C MET A 1 5.64 2.75 9.37
N ALA A 2 6.77 3.29 9.83
CA ALA A 2 7.74 2.56 10.68
C ALA A 2 7.15 1.90 11.95
N ASP A 3 6.24 2.59 12.66
CA ASP A 3 5.58 2.03 13.84
C ASP A 3 4.67 0.83 13.49
N ALA A 4 3.94 0.92 12.37
CA ALA A 4 3.09 -0.17 11.89
C ALA A 4 3.92 -1.39 11.46
N GLN A 5 5.05 -1.16 10.81
CA GLN A 5 6.00 -2.23 10.47
C GLN A 5 6.56 -2.90 11.73
N SER A 6 7.01 -2.10 12.70
CA SER A 6 7.52 -2.60 13.97
C SER A 6 6.48 -3.44 14.70
N PHE A 7 5.21 -3.03 14.67
CA PHE A 7 4.11 -3.83 15.21
C PHE A 7 4.00 -5.19 14.53
N CYS A 8 3.98 -5.24 13.19
CA CYS A 8 3.86 -6.51 12.47
C CYS A 8 5.05 -7.44 12.79
N LEU A 9 6.27 -6.90 12.81
CA LEU A 9 7.48 -7.65 13.15
C LEU A 9 7.41 -8.23 14.57
N MET A 10 6.99 -7.42 15.55
CA MET A 10 7.00 -7.81 16.96
C MET A 10 5.85 -8.74 17.36
N PHE A 11 4.63 -8.52 16.83
CA PHE A 11 3.42 -9.18 17.33
C PHE A 11 2.87 -10.28 16.43
N THR A 12 3.24 -10.30 15.14
CA THR A 12 2.76 -11.31 14.20
C THR A 12 3.85 -12.26 13.71
N GLY A 13 5.13 -11.93 13.95
CA GLY A 13 6.27 -12.63 13.33
C GLY A 13 6.32 -12.46 11.80
N GLY A 14 5.57 -11.49 11.27
CA GLY A 14 5.48 -11.15 9.86
C GLY A 14 5.96 -9.73 9.58
N ASN A 15 5.43 -9.12 8.53
CA ASN A 15 5.74 -7.74 8.14
C ASN A 15 4.47 -7.04 7.64
N LEU A 16 4.55 -5.78 7.23
CA LEU A 16 3.43 -5.15 6.52
C LEU A 16 3.14 -5.93 5.22
N ALA A 17 1.86 -5.99 4.85
CA ALA A 17 1.42 -6.87 3.78
C ALA A 17 2.01 -6.50 2.42
N SER A 18 2.62 -7.51 1.78
CA SER A 18 2.96 -7.54 0.36
C SER A 18 1.83 -8.14 -0.47
N ILE A 19 1.66 -7.64 -1.70
CA ILE A 19 0.58 -8.03 -2.62
C ILE A 19 1.17 -8.45 -3.96
N HIS A 20 0.89 -9.68 -4.38
CA HIS A 20 1.46 -10.35 -5.56
C HIS A 20 0.42 -10.83 -6.56
N SER A 21 -0.87 -10.54 -6.32
CA SER A 21 -1.94 -10.91 -7.25
C SER A 21 -3.17 -10.03 -7.07
N ALA A 22 -4.03 -10.02 -8.09
CA ALA A 22 -5.32 -9.34 -8.00
C ALA A 22 -6.22 -9.95 -6.90
N ALA A 23 -6.12 -11.26 -6.67
CA ALA A 23 -6.86 -11.95 -5.61
C ALA A 23 -6.38 -11.52 -4.21
N GLU A 24 -5.07 -11.43 -3.98
CA GLU A 24 -4.53 -10.85 -2.75
C GLU A 24 -4.95 -9.39 -2.59
N ASN A 25 -4.86 -8.58 -3.65
CA ASN A 25 -5.26 -7.17 -3.58
C ASN A 25 -6.72 -7.03 -3.15
N ALA A 26 -7.61 -7.83 -3.74
CA ALA A 26 -9.02 -7.84 -3.39
C ALA A 26 -9.26 -8.30 -1.95
N PHE A 27 -8.54 -9.32 -1.49
CA PHE A 27 -8.64 -9.82 -0.12
C PHE A 27 -8.17 -8.78 0.91
N VAL A 28 -6.98 -8.22 0.72
CA VAL A 28 -6.40 -7.21 1.63
C VAL A 28 -7.28 -5.96 1.66
N THR A 29 -7.80 -5.54 0.50
CA THR A 29 -8.73 -4.40 0.44
C THR A 29 -10.02 -4.68 1.21
N GLN A 30 -10.64 -5.85 1.05
CA GLN A 30 -11.86 -6.19 1.78
C GLN A 30 -11.63 -6.24 3.29
N LEU A 31 -10.51 -6.82 3.73
CA LEU A 31 -10.13 -6.85 5.14
C LEU A 31 -9.97 -5.42 5.70
N ALA A 32 -9.28 -4.56 4.96
CA ALA A 32 -9.01 -3.20 5.38
C ALA A 32 -10.27 -2.30 5.32
N ALA A 33 -11.17 -2.54 4.37
CA ALA A 33 -12.47 -1.87 4.30
C ALA A 33 -13.40 -2.24 5.47
N ALA A 34 -13.29 -3.46 6.01
CA ALA A 34 -14.10 -3.91 7.14
C ALA A 34 -13.81 -3.15 8.45
N ILE A 35 -12.63 -2.55 8.58
CA ILE A 35 -12.18 -1.80 9.76
C ILE A 35 -12.12 -0.28 9.52
N ALA A 36 -12.18 0.16 8.27
CA ALA A 36 -12.11 1.56 7.91
C ALA A 36 -13.38 2.31 8.33
N THR A 37 -13.20 3.42 9.04
CA THR A 37 -14.31 4.24 9.56
C THR A 37 -14.38 5.63 8.92
N GLY A 38 -13.32 6.05 8.25
CA GLY A 38 -13.21 7.36 7.62
C GLY A 38 -13.43 7.36 6.12
N THR A 39 -12.93 8.41 5.49
CA THR A 39 -12.97 8.67 4.06
C THR A 39 -11.64 8.35 3.40
N ALA A 40 -11.64 8.26 2.09
CA ALA A 40 -10.45 8.03 1.27
C ALA A 40 -9.29 9.01 1.50
N THR A 41 -9.56 10.19 2.06
CA THR A 41 -8.58 11.27 2.24
C THR A 41 -8.12 11.45 3.69
N ASP A 42 -8.70 10.72 4.64
CA ASP A 42 -8.30 10.78 6.04
C ASP A 42 -7.58 9.51 6.48
N SER A 43 -6.93 9.60 7.65
CA SER A 43 -6.12 8.52 8.19
C SER A 43 -6.92 7.31 8.68
N THR A 44 -8.26 7.39 8.72
CA THR A 44 -9.14 6.32 9.20
C THR A 44 -9.86 5.59 8.06
N GLY A 45 -9.82 6.11 6.83
CA GLY A 45 -10.22 5.44 5.58
C GLY A 45 -9.05 4.98 4.69
N GLN A 46 -7.83 5.11 5.19
CA GLN A 46 -6.59 4.67 4.55
C GLN A 46 -5.92 3.57 5.38
N THR A 47 -5.15 2.70 4.72
CA THR A 47 -4.49 1.56 5.37
C THR A 47 -3.07 1.37 4.85
N TRP A 48 -2.08 1.31 5.73
CA TRP A 48 -0.69 1.02 5.33
C TRP A 48 -0.54 -0.38 4.72
N THR A 49 0.27 -0.46 3.67
CA THR A 49 0.85 -1.72 3.16
C THR A 49 2.37 -1.66 3.21
N GLY A 50 3.03 -2.74 2.80
CA GLY A 50 4.49 -2.84 2.88
C GLY A 50 5.26 -2.20 1.72
N LEU A 51 4.60 -1.64 0.69
CA LEU A 51 5.34 -1.12 -0.46
C LEU A 51 5.95 0.23 -0.09
N THR A 52 7.26 0.34 -0.28
CA THR A 52 8.05 1.54 -0.02
C THR A 52 8.90 1.90 -1.22
N LEU A 53 9.22 3.17 -1.32
CA LEU A 53 10.11 3.75 -2.30
C LEU A 53 11.55 3.49 -1.88
N LEU A 54 12.31 2.79 -2.73
CA LEU A 54 13.72 2.49 -2.47
C LEU A 54 14.64 3.59 -3.04
N THR A 55 14.44 3.98 -4.31
CA THR A 55 15.20 5.07 -4.94
C THR A 55 14.34 5.99 -5.80
N VAL A 56 14.66 7.27 -5.74
CA VAL A 56 14.31 8.26 -6.77
C VAL A 56 15.59 8.59 -7.53
N ASP A 57 15.76 8.02 -8.72
CA ASP A 57 16.85 8.35 -9.62
C ASP A 57 16.29 9.18 -10.80
N PRO A 58 17.06 10.10 -11.40
CA PRO A 58 16.69 10.77 -12.67
C PRO A 58 16.26 9.81 -13.80
N THR A 59 16.60 8.52 -13.75
CA THR A 59 16.22 7.48 -14.70
C THR A 59 14.96 6.69 -14.31
N GLY A 60 14.47 6.84 -13.08
CA GLY A 60 13.26 6.18 -12.62
C GLY A 60 13.13 6.03 -11.11
N THR A 61 11.93 5.66 -10.69
CA THR A 61 11.53 5.43 -9.31
C THR A 61 11.45 3.93 -9.06
N THR A 62 12.17 3.39 -8.08
CA THR A 62 12.11 1.94 -7.74
C THR A 62 11.36 1.71 -6.44
N TRP A 63 10.48 0.70 -6.45
CA TRP A 63 9.66 0.32 -5.31
C TRP A 63 10.02 -1.08 -4.85
N GLU A 64 9.91 -1.31 -3.55
CA GLU A 64 10.16 -2.60 -2.92
C GLU A 64 9.12 -2.89 -1.83
N TRP A 65 8.90 -4.17 -1.56
CA TRP A 65 8.17 -4.58 -0.37
C TRP A 65 9.12 -4.63 0.82
N CYS A 66 8.71 -4.08 1.96
CA CYS A 66 9.50 -4.08 3.18
C CYS A 66 9.72 -5.48 3.80
N ASP A 67 9.06 -6.52 3.27
CA ASP A 67 9.30 -7.93 3.59
C ASP A 67 10.35 -8.59 2.68
N GLY A 68 10.91 -7.85 1.71
CA GLY A 68 11.92 -8.31 0.76
C GLY A 68 11.37 -9.14 -0.41
N SER A 69 10.06 -9.31 -0.51
CA SER A 69 9.43 -9.99 -1.63
C SER A 69 9.51 -9.16 -2.91
N VAL A 70 9.49 -9.85 -4.06
CA VAL A 70 9.57 -9.19 -5.36
C VAL A 70 8.30 -8.40 -5.67
N VAL A 71 8.46 -7.20 -6.23
CA VAL A 71 7.33 -6.42 -6.76
C VAL A 71 6.97 -6.96 -8.14
N ASN A 72 6.07 -7.94 -8.17
CA ASN A 72 5.61 -8.62 -9.39
C ASN A 72 4.13 -8.37 -9.71
N PHE A 73 3.46 -7.52 -8.93
CA PHE A 73 2.07 -7.13 -9.14
C PHE A 73 1.92 -5.63 -8.86
N PRO A 74 1.18 -4.89 -9.71
CA PRO A 74 0.53 -5.33 -10.96
C PRO A 74 1.52 -5.68 -12.10
N THR A 75 1.19 -6.65 -12.95
CA THR A 75 2.01 -7.03 -14.12
C THR A 75 1.68 -6.18 -15.36
N GLY A 76 2.70 -5.77 -16.12
CA GLY A 76 2.52 -5.33 -17.53
C GLY A 76 2.47 -3.82 -17.79
N GLN A 77 3.10 -2.98 -16.95
CA GLN A 77 3.25 -1.55 -17.22
C GLN A 77 4.72 -1.13 -17.11
N PRO A 78 5.25 -0.33 -18.05
CA PRO A 78 6.59 0.21 -17.94
C PRO A 78 6.66 1.13 -16.72
N TYR A 79 7.53 0.80 -15.76
CA TYR A 79 7.98 1.78 -14.76
C TYR A 79 8.50 3.00 -15.54
N PRO A 80 7.88 4.16 -15.36
CA PRO A 80 7.70 4.74 -14.04
C PRO A 80 6.22 4.78 -13.63
N LEU A 81 5.94 4.65 -12.32
CA LEU A 81 4.59 4.67 -11.75
C LEU A 81 3.84 6.02 -11.89
N PHE A 82 4.29 6.87 -12.80
CA PHE A 82 3.58 8.06 -13.24
C PHE A 82 2.59 7.64 -14.34
N ASN A 83 1.29 7.69 -14.03
CA ASN A 83 0.19 7.51 -14.98
C ASN A 83 -0.10 6.05 -15.44
N GLY A 84 -0.01 5.07 -14.55
CA GLY A 84 -0.40 3.68 -14.82
C GLY A 84 -1.85 3.36 -14.38
N PRO A 85 -2.63 2.57 -15.16
CA PRO A 85 -3.92 2.08 -14.72
C PRO A 85 -3.75 1.04 -13.59
N ALA A 86 -4.73 1.01 -12.67
CA ALA A 86 -5.02 0.05 -11.59
C ALA A 86 -3.88 -0.91 -11.11
N PRO A 87 -3.60 -0.99 -9.79
CA PRO A 87 -4.42 -0.46 -8.71
C PRO A 87 -4.07 0.98 -8.32
N TRP A 88 -3.05 1.63 -8.88
CA TRP A 88 -2.74 3.01 -8.52
C TRP A 88 -3.96 3.93 -8.77
N GLY A 89 -4.37 4.66 -7.73
CA GLY A 89 -5.46 5.62 -7.79
C GLY A 89 -5.07 6.86 -8.62
N PRO A 90 -6.03 7.74 -8.94
CA PRO A 90 -5.80 8.95 -9.74
C PRO A 90 -5.01 10.04 -9.00
N LEU A 91 -4.79 9.87 -7.69
CA LEU A 91 -3.82 10.67 -6.96
C LEU A 91 -2.44 10.13 -7.32
N VAL A 92 -1.85 10.80 -8.30
CA VAL A 92 -0.60 10.40 -8.92
C VAL A 92 0.49 10.29 -7.85
N PRO A 93 1.24 9.19 -7.81
CA PRO A 93 2.52 9.14 -7.13
C PRO A 93 3.34 10.36 -7.57
N THR A 94 3.56 11.33 -6.69
CA THR A 94 4.40 12.49 -7.04
C THR A 94 5.88 12.11 -6.98
N GLY A 95 6.20 10.90 -6.51
CA GLY A 95 7.55 10.49 -6.13
C GLY A 95 8.06 11.24 -4.90
N ASN A 96 7.21 12.05 -4.28
CA ASN A 96 7.54 12.89 -3.14
C ASN A 96 7.22 12.19 -1.81
N PHE A 97 6.51 11.07 -1.87
CA PHE A 97 6.01 10.31 -0.73
C PHE A 97 6.43 8.85 -0.86
N GLY A 98 7.21 8.36 0.10
CA GLY A 98 7.93 7.10 -0.03
C GLY A 98 7.16 5.84 0.38
N CYS A 99 5.90 5.93 0.80
CA CYS A 99 5.17 4.78 1.35
C CYS A 99 3.80 4.61 0.71
N SER A 100 3.31 3.37 0.63
CA SER A 100 2.03 3.04 0.00
C SER A 100 0.89 2.83 0.98
N ILE A 101 -0.29 3.32 0.61
CA ILE A 101 -1.55 3.08 1.29
C ILE A 101 -2.57 2.44 0.36
N LEU A 102 -3.41 1.58 0.92
CA LEU A 102 -4.66 1.15 0.31
C LEU A 102 -5.77 2.16 0.64
N ILE A 103 -6.53 2.51 -0.38
CA ILE A 103 -7.78 3.25 -0.23
C ILE A 103 -8.90 2.24 -0.04
N THR A 104 -9.51 2.27 1.14
CA THR A 104 -10.44 1.24 1.58
C THR A 104 -11.87 1.75 1.73
N ASN A 105 -12.06 3.06 1.90
CA ASN A 105 -13.36 3.70 1.88
C ASN A 105 -13.38 4.85 0.86
N THR A 106 -14.25 4.76 -0.14
CA THR A 106 -14.35 5.75 -1.23
C THR A 106 -15.48 6.75 -1.02
N ASN A 107 -16.10 6.82 0.16
CA ASN A 107 -17.17 7.78 0.46
C ASN A 107 -16.70 9.21 0.14
N GLY A 108 -17.22 9.78 -0.96
CA GLY A 108 -16.85 11.11 -1.44
C GLY A 108 -15.63 11.18 -2.37
N ALA A 109 -15.02 10.05 -2.74
CA ALA A 109 -13.86 9.99 -3.62
C ALA A 109 -14.20 9.54 -5.05
N THR A 110 -13.43 10.04 -6.03
CA THR A 110 -13.57 9.75 -7.46
C THR A 110 -12.81 8.51 -7.92
N PHE A 111 -12.38 7.66 -6.99
CA PHE A 111 -11.50 6.52 -7.25
C PHE A 111 -12.02 5.21 -6.68
N SER A 112 -11.59 4.08 -7.28
CA SER A 112 -12.08 2.75 -6.95
C SER A 112 -11.62 2.26 -5.58
N SER A 113 -12.50 1.57 -4.85
CA SER A 113 -12.10 0.74 -3.73
C SER A 113 -11.15 -0.34 -4.25
N SER A 114 -10.03 -0.57 -3.57
CA SER A 114 -8.87 -1.38 -4.00
C SER A 114 -7.74 -0.62 -4.72
N ALA A 115 -7.79 0.71 -4.70
CA ALA A 115 -6.73 1.53 -5.25
C ALA A 115 -5.56 1.73 -4.26
N TRP A 116 -4.34 1.80 -4.78
CA TRP A 116 -3.12 2.14 -4.05
C TRP A 116 -2.82 3.63 -4.24
N ASN A 117 -2.27 4.28 -3.22
CA ASN A 117 -1.79 5.66 -3.32
C ASN A 117 -0.48 5.80 -2.54
N GLU A 118 0.28 6.85 -2.83
CA GLU A 118 1.41 7.25 -2.00
C GLU A 118 0.94 8.06 -0.78
N ALA A 119 1.69 7.95 0.31
CA ALA A 119 1.58 8.80 1.49
C ALA A 119 2.96 9.03 2.12
N ASP A 120 3.11 10.16 2.80
CA ASP A 120 4.31 10.44 3.60
C ASP A 120 4.50 9.33 4.63
N CYS A 121 5.65 8.67 4.61
CA CYS A 121 5.98 7.59 5.54
C CYS A 121 5.86 8.00 7.02
N ASN A 122 5.90 9.30 7.31
CA ASN A 122 5.84 9.86 8.66
C ASN A 122 4.42 10.19 9.13
N VAL A 123 3.40 10.12 8.27
CA VAL A 123 2.02 10.36 8.74
C VAL A 123 1.50 9.18 9.54
N ALA A 124 0.75 9.50 10.60
CA ALA A 124 0.00 8.51 11.35
C ALA A 124 -1.19 8.02 10.52
N GLN A 125 -1.30 6.72 10.34
CA GLN A 125 -2.49 6.07 9.79
C GLN A 125 -3.12 5.22 10.89
N ALA A 126 -4.45 5.20 10.93
CA ALA A 126 -5.17 4.42 11.93
C ALA A 126 -5.14 2.92 11.61
N ASN A 127 -4.98 2.55 10.34
CA ASN A 127 -5.06 1.16 9.88
C ASN A 127 -3.78 0.71 9.19
N PHE A 128 -3.45 -0.56 9.36
CA PHE A 128 -2.36 -1.25 8.65
C PHE A 128 -2.69 -2.75 8.57
N VAL A 129 -2.14 -3.44 7.56
CA VAL A 129 -2.31 -4.90 7.42
C VAL A 129 -0.96 -5.59 7.55
N CYS A 130 -0.88 -6.58 8.45
CA CYS A 130 0.27 -7.46 8.56
C CYS A 130 0.06 -8.73 7.73
N LYS A 131 1.14 -9.26 7.16
CA LYS A 131 1.21 -10.58 6.52
C LYS A 131 2.31 -11.38 7.19
N ALA A 132 1.98 -12.57 7.67
CA ALA A 132 2.90 -13.49 8.31
C ALA A 132 3.05 -14.75 7.46
N PRO A 133 4.23 -15.40 7.48
CA PRO A 133 4.41 -16.69 6.84
C PRO A 133 3.50 -17.75 7.49
N THR A 134 2.99 -18.67 6.69
CA THR A 134 2.24 -19.81 7.21
C THR A 134 3.17 -20.70 8.04
N ILE A 135 2.76 -21.00 9.28
CA ILE A 135 3.38 -22.09 10.05
C ILE A 135 2.81 -23.39 9.49
N ILE A 136 3.68 -24.20 8.86
CA ILE A 136 3.36 -25.54 8.37
C ILE A 136 3.69 -26.58 9.42
#